data_AF-A0A3L7VVF7-F1
#
_entry.id   AF-A0A3L7VVF7-F1
#
_cell.length_a   1.000
_cell.length_b   1.000
_cell.length_c   1.000
_cell.angle_alpha   90.00
_cell.angle_beta   90.00
_cell.angle_gamma   90.00
#
_symmetry.space_group_name_H-M   'P 1'
#
loop_
_entity.id
_entity.type
_entity.pdbx_description
1 polymer ?
#
loop_
_entity_poly.entity_id
_entity_poly.type
_entity_poly.pdbx_seq_one_letter_code
_entity_poly.pdbx_strand_id
1 'polypeptide(L)'
;MTATPTNTPIKVVQKISASGGFTCAIADTNGWCWGLNNNGQLGNRTTTNAKIPVRLVKNDTSALSNLAQIDTSADGGHACAISTTNLLWCWGWNDVGQVGYGNSVNATGAVQVRKNSTTPLDNVTSVSVGMQYTCALVSGQIYCWGYSLYGETGRIGISTYAAIVTNNGSTFDGISEVSVGARHTCALKSGNVWCWGFDGQGQLGNDDVFINIARPVMVKK
;
A
#
# COMPACT_ATOMS: atom_id res chain seq x y z
N MET A 1 19.00 -8.73 -19.39
CA MET A 1 18.30 -9.97 -19.78
C MET A 1 16.88 -9.86 -19.29
N THR A 2 15.92 -9.63 -20.19
CA THR A 2 14.50 -9.57 -19.85
C THR A 2 13.98 -11.00 -19.70
N ALA A 3 13.34 -11.32 -18.56
CA ALA A 3 12.75 -12.63 -18.36
C ALA A 3 11.64 -12.86 -19.40
N THR A 4 11.79 -13.86 -20.26
CA THR A 4 10.79 -14.22 -21.26
C THR A 4 9.54 -14.76 -20.55
N PRO A 5 8.33 -14.28 -20.86
CA PRO A 5 7.11 -14.81 -20.25
C PRO A 5 6.94 -16.29 -20.62
N THR A 6 6.83 -17.18 -19.63
CA THR A 6 6.54 -18.61 -19.89
C THR A 6 5.03 -18.84 -19.75
N ASN A 7 4.43 -19.57 -20.69
CA ASN A 7 2.98 -19.85 -20.69
C ASN A 7 2.58 -20.96 -19.69
N THR A 8 3.35 -21.10 -18.62
CA THR A 8 3.13 -22.11 -17.59
C THR A 8 2.24 -21.50 -16.50
N PRO A 9 1.17 -22.18 -16.06
CA PRO A 9 0.36 -21.69 -14.96
C PRO A 9 1.19 -21.46 -13.70
N ILE A 10 1.01 -20.32 -13.03
CA ILE A 10 1.51 -20.13 -11.66
C ILE A 10 0.78 -21.11 -10.74
N LYS A 11 1.50 -21.81 -9.88
CA LYS A 11 0.95 -22.81 -8.94
C LYS A 11 1.16 -22.35 -7.50
N VAL A 12 0.47 -22.98 -6.56
CA VAL A 12 0.64 -22.72 -5.12
C VAL A 12 0.43 -21.23 -4.78
N VAL A 13 -0.64 -20.65 -5.32
CA VAL A 13 -1.01 -19.25 -5.05
C VAL A 13 -1.51 -19.13 -3.61
N GLN A 14 -0.89 -18.23 -2.85
CA GLN A 14 -1.14 -18.04 -1.41
C GLN A 14 -1.96 -16.78 -1.14
N LYS A 15 -1.75 -15.72 -1.95
CA LYS A 15 -2.40 -14.42 -1.84
C LYS A 15 -2.61 -13.83 -3.22
N ILE A 16 -3.69 -13.07 -3.38
CA ILE A 16 -4.02 -12.32 -4.59
C ILE A 16 -4.52 -10.95 -4.13
N SER A 17 -4.11 -9.89 -4.83
CA SER A 17 -4.77 -8.58 -4.78
C SER A 17 -5.01 -8.11 -6.21
N ALA A 18 -6.22 -7.63 -6.48
CA ALA A 18 -6.69 -7.25 -7.80
C ALA A 18 -7.49 -5.95 -7.70
N SER A 19 -6.96 -4.89 -8.28
CA SER A 19 -7.60 -3.58 -8.28
C SER A 19 -7.03 -2.70 -9.38
N GLY A 20 -7.77 -1.65 -9.78
CA GLY A 20 -7.24 -0.61 -10.69
C GLY A 20 -6.75 -1.09 -12.07
N GLY A 21 -7.17 -2.28 -12.53
CA GLY A 21 -6.79 -2.81 -13.85
C GLY A 21 -5.48 -3.61 -13.89
N PHE A 22 -4.88 -3.93 -12.74
CA PHE A 22 -3.80 -4.92 -12.65
C PHE A 22 -4.05 -5.88 -11.48
N THR A 23 -3.30 -6.97 -11.46
CA THR A 23 -3.42 -8.00 -10.42
C THR A 23 -2.04 -8.44 -10.05
N CYS A 24 -1.84 -8.68 -8.75
CA CYS A 24 -0.64 -9.30 -8.24
C CYS A 24 -0.98 -10.49 -7.35
N ALA A 25 -0.08 -11.47 -7.32
CA ALA A 25 -0.23 -12.68 -6.52
C ALA A 25 1.11 -13.09 -5.92
N ILE A 26 1.03 -13.81 -4.80
CA ILE A 26 2.15 -14.53 -4.21
C ILE A 26 1.97 -16.00 -4.58
N ALA A 27 2.94 -16.57 -5.28
CA ALA A 27 2.98 -17.97 -5.69
C ALA A 27 4.36 -18.54 -5.36
N ASP A 28 4.42 -19.65 -4.61
CA ASP A 28 5.67 -20.23 -4.09
C ASP A 28 6.59 -19.17 -3.45
N THR A 29 6.01 -18.32 -2.58
CA THR A 29 6.67 -17.16 -1.92
C THR A 29 7.20 -16.05 -2.84
N ASN A 30 7.04 -16.17 -4.16
CA ASN A 30 7.47 -15.18 -5.15
C ASN A 30 6.31 -14.28 -5.59
N GLY A 31 6.62 -13.02 -5.88
CA GLY A 31 5.65 -12.07 -6.43
C GLY A 31 5.49 -12.17 -7.94
N TRP A 32 4.24 -12.11 -8.41
CA TRP A 32 3.88 -12.07 -9.82
C TRP A 32 2.79 -11.04 -10.05
N CYS A 33 2.86 -10.28 -11.13
CA CYS A 33 1.84 -9.31 -11.50
C CYS A 33 1.47 -9.40 -12.98
N TRP A 34 0.25 -9.01 -13.36
CA TRP A 34 -0.20 -8.90 -14.76
C TRP A 34 -1.27 -7.82 -14.91
N GLY A 35 -1.56 -7.43 -16.16
CA GLY A 35 -2.50 -6.37 -16.50
C GLY A 35 -1.81 -5.07 -16.90
N LEU A 36 -2.38 -3.94 -16.43
CA LEU A 36 -1.89 -2.58 -16.69
C LEU A 36 -0.47 -2.37 -16.13
N ASN A 37 0.39 -1.63 -16.85
CA ASN A 37 1.77 -1.34 -16.44
C ASN A 37 2.30 0.04 -16.88
N ASN A 38 1.43 0.97 -17.27
CA ASN A 38 1.89 2.26 -17.84
C ASN A 38 2.80 3.07 -16.88
N ASN A 39 2.73 2.81 -15.57
CA ASN A 39 3.52 3.46 -14.53
C ASN A 39 4.51 2.51 -13.83
N GLY A 40 4.69 1.28 -14.33
CA GLY A 40 5.55 0.28 -13.70
C GLY A 40 4.89 -0.52 -12.57
N GLN A 41 3.55 -0.50 -12.45
CA GLN A 41 2.81 -1.20 -11.39
C GLN A 41 2.89 -2.73 -11.44
N LEU A 42 3.51 -3.32 -12.48
CA LEU A 42 3.86 -4.75 -12.48
C LEU A 42 5.22 -5.04 -11.80
N GLY A 43 6.03 -4.01 -11.53
CA GLY A 43 7.29 -4.15 -10.78
C GLY A 43 8.34 -5.03 -11.46
N ASN A 44 8.23 -5.23 -12.78
CA ASN A 44 9.10 -6.09 -13.58
C ASN A 44 10.16 -5.30 -14.38
N ARG A 45 10.41 -4.04 -13.99
CA ARG A 45 11.35 -3.09 -14.63
C ARG A 45 10.95 -2.68 -16.05
N THR A 46 9.69 -2.86 -16.43
CA THR A 46 9.12 -2.35 -17.68
C THR A 46 7.91 -1.45 -17.41
N THR A 47 7.42 -0.78 -18.44
CA THR A 47 6.14 -0.05 -18.43
C THR A 47 5.14 -0.62 -19.44
N THR A 48 5.36 -1.87 -19.85
CA THR A 48 4.53 -2.56 -20.85
C THR A 48 3.53 -3.48 -20.17
N ASN A 49 2.25 -3.37 -20.55
CA ASN A 49 1.19 -4.24 -20.05
C ASN A 49 1.54 -5.72 -20.28
N ALA A 50 1.15 -6.57 -19.34
CA ALA A 50 1.40 -8.01 -19.44
C ALA A 50 0.08 -8.78 -19.46
N LYS A 51 -0.09 -9.66 -20.47
CA LYS A 51 -1.27 -10.53 -20.58
C LYS A 51 -1.15 -11.81 -19.75
N ILE A 52 0.04 -12.11 -19.27
CA ILE A 52 0.33 -13.26 -18.40
C ILE A 52 1.19 -12.78 -17.22
N PRO A 53 1.21 -13.52 -16.09
CA PRO A 53 2.00 -13.15 -14.92
C PRO A 53 3.47 -12.95 -15.26
N VAL A 54 4.00 -11.77 -14.94
CA VAL A 54 5.42 -11.45 -14.97
C VAL A 54 5.97 -11.42 -13.55
N ARG A 55 7.23 -11.83 -13.40
CA ARG A 55 7.85 -11.91 -12.09
C ARG A 55 8.16 -10.50 -11.56
N LEU A 56 7.81 -10.27 -10.30
CA LEU A 56 8.17 -9.08 -9.55
C LEU A 56 9.66 -9.12 -9.21
N VAL A 57 10.35 -8.01 -9.45
CA VAL A 57 11.79 -7.86 -9.15
C VAL A 57 12.03 -6.62 -8.31
N LYS A 58 13.16 -6.59 -7.62
CA LYS A 58 13.69 -5.40 -6.97
C LYS A 58 14.30 -4.45 -7.99
N ASN A 59 14.62 -3.24 -7.55
CA ASN A 59 15.24 -2.23 -8.40
C ASN A 59 16.65 -2.64 -8.92
N ASP A 60 17.31 -3.59 -8.27
CA ASP A 60 18.57 -4.19 -8.72
C ASP A 60 18.38 -5.39 -9.67
N THR A 61 17.14 -5.66 -10.11
CA THR A 61 16.69 -6.78 -10.96
C THR A 61 16.70 -8.17 -10.32
N SER A 62 17.14 -8.29 -9.07
CA SER A 62 16.99 -9.54 -8.33
C SER A 62 15.51 -9.81 -8.04
N ALA A 63 15.16 -11.09 -7.90
CA ALA A 63 13.78 -11.46 -7.59
C ALA A 63 13.32 -10.89 -6.25
N LEU A 64 12.06 -10.45 -6.19
CA LEU A 64 11.39 -10.24 -4.91
C LEU A 64 10.70 -11.54 -4.49
N SER A 65 11.23 -12.17 -3.45
CA SER A 65 10.79 -13.46 -2.93
C SER A 65 10.55 -13.39 -1.42
N ASN A 66 10.09 -14.51 -0.84
CA ASN A 66 9.74 -14.62 0.57
C ASN A 66 8.67 -13.59 0.97
N LEU A 67 7.62 -13.48 0.17
CA LEU A 67 6.51 -12.56 0.42
C LEU A 67 5.43 -13.21 1.29
N ALA A 68 4.86 -12.44 2.21
CA ALA A 68 3.79 -12.83 3.12
C ALA A 68 2.44 -12.15 2.80
N GLN A 69 2.49 -10.92 2.30
CA GLN A 69 1.31 -10.14 1.91
C GLN A 69 1.61 -9.32 0.66
N ILE A 70 0.59 -9.10 -0.15
CA ILE A 70 0.63 -8.21 -1.32
C ILE A 70 -0.70 -7.46 -1.43
N ASP A 71 -0.64 -6.20 -1.82
CA ASP A 71 -1.84 -5.38 -2.07
C ASP A 71 -1.64 -4.38 -3.22
N THR A 72 -2.73 -4.02 -3.90
CA THR A 72 -2.76 -3.23 -5.14
C THR A 72 -3.70 -2.04 -5.00
N SER A 73 -3.28 -0.89 -5.53
CA SER A 73 -4.04 0.37 -5.46
C SER A 73 -5.34 0.36 -6.27
N ALA A 74 -6.33 1.07 -5.76
CA ALA A 74 -7.64 1.19 -6.39
C ALA A 74 -7.66 1.97 -7.72
N ASP A 75 -6.71 2.88 -7.92
CA ASP A 75 -6.56 3.65 -9.16
C ASP A 75 -5.61 3.00 -10.18
N GLY A 76 -5.00 1.86 -9.81
CA GLY A 76 -4.08 1.14 -10.67
C GLY A 76 -2.67 1.74 -10.73
N GLY A 77 -2.33 2.65 -9.82
CA GLY A 77 -1.07 3.38 -9.79
C GLY A 77 0.10 2.57 -9.23
N HIS A 78 -0.04 2.00 -8.04
CA HIS A 78 1.04 1.34 -7.29
C HIS A 78 0.59 0.07 -6.55
N ALA A 79 1.56 -0.70 -6.07
CA ALA A 79 1.36 -1.87 -5.23
C ALA A 79 2.44 -1.98 -4.17
N CYS A 80 2.15 -2.77 -3.14
CA CYS A 80 3.05 -3.02 -2.03
C CYS A 80 3.01 -4.48 -1.59
N ALA A 81 4.12 -4.97 -1.05
CA ALA A 81 4.25 -6.31 -0.50
C ALA A 81 5.15 -6.35 0.73
N ILE A 82 4.81 -7.22 1.68
CA ILE A 82 5.58 -7.46 2.91
C ILE A 82 6.36 -8.76 2.74
N SER A 83 7.65 -8.74 3.05
CA SER A 83 8.46 -9.95 3.14
C SER A 83 8.23 -10.69 4.47
N THR A 84 8.58 -11.98 4.54
CA THR A 84 8.56 -12.76 5.79
C THR A 84 9.54 -12.26 6.85
N THR A 85 10.42 -11.31 6.49
CA THR A 85 11.30 -10.58 7.41
C THR A 85 10.71 -9.23 7.84
N ASN A 86 9.40 -9.01 7.61
CA ASN A 86 8.65 -7.82 7.99
C ASN A 86 9.18 -6.51 7.40
N LEU A 87 9.81 -6.59 6.21
CA LEU A 87 10.19 -5.41 5.43
C LEU A 87 9.12 -5.13 4.38
N LEU A 88 8.83 -3.84 4.17
CA LEU A 88 7.85 -3.40 3.19
C LEU A 88 8.51 -2.92 1.90
N TRP A 89 7.98 -3.39 0.78
CA TRP A 89 8.41 -3.05 -0.57
C TRP A 89 7.22 -2.51 -1.36
N CYS A 90 7.40 -1.41 -2.08
CA CYS A 90 6.36 -0.85 -2.96
C CYS A 90 6.94 -0.55 -4.35
N TRP A 91 6.06 -0.45 -5.36
CA TRP A 91 6.42 -0.14 -6.74
C TRP A 91 5.24 0.50 -7.50
N GLY A 92 5.53 1.08 -8.66
CA GLY A 92 4.57 1.74 -9.54
C GLY A 92 4.66 3.26 -9.52
N TRP A 93 3.53 3.89 -9.77
CA TRP A 93 3.35 5.34 -9.80
C TRP A 93 3.63 5.99 -8.44
N ASN A 94 4.32 7.15 -8.43
CA ASN A 94 4.83 7.76 -7.22
C ASN A 94 4.83 9.30 -7.20
N ASP A 95 4.07 9.97 -8.07
CA ASP A 95 4.14 11.44 -8.20
C ASP A 95 3.87 12.20 -6.88
N VAL A 96 3.12 11.60 -5.96
CA VAL A 96 2.76 12.15 -4.65
C VAL A 96 3.40 11.37 -3.48
N GLY A 97 4.40 10.52 -3.77
CA GLY A 97 5.15 9.79 -2.76
C GLY A 97 4.49 8.52 -2.24
N GLN A 98 3.43 8.01 -2.89
CA GLN A 98 2.65 6.85 -2.45
C GLN A 98 3.43 5.53 -2.38
N VAL A 99 4.61 5.45 -3.00
CA VAL A 99 5.56 4.32 -2.87
C VAL A 99 6.42 4.46 -1.60
N GLY A 100 6.64 5.67 -1.06
CA GLY A 100 7.20 5.88 0.29
C GLY A 100 8.71 5.63 0.44
N TYR A 101 9.49 5.79 -0.62
CA TYR A 101 10.94 5.52 -0.62
C TYR A 101 11.83 6.78 -0.64
N GLY A 102 11.26 7.94 -0.32
CA GLY A 102 11.98 9.19 -0.07
C GLY A 102 12.05 10.17 -1.25
N ASN A 103 11.30 9.95 -2.32
CA ASN A 103 11.15 10.87 -3.46
C ASN A 103 9.81 10.62 -4.20
N SER A 104 9.57 11.31 -5.31
CA SER A 104 8.37 11.22 -6.16
C SER A 104 8.59 10.56 -7.53
N VAL A 105 9.68 9.79 -7.70
CA VAL A 105 9.97 9.12 -8.97
C VAL A 105 9.25 7.77 -9.02
N ASN A 106 8.68 7.40 -10.17
CA ASN A 106 8.05 6.09 -10.35
C ASN A 106 9.07 4.95 -10.16
N ALA A 107 8.63 3.87 -9.53
CA ALA A 107 9.46 2.71 -9.25
C ALA A 107 9.01 1.53 -10.12
N THR A 108 9.67 1.29 -11.24
CA THR A 108 9.34 0.16 -12.14
C THR A 108 9.79 -1.20 -11.60
N GLY A 109 10.61 -1.22 -10.54
CA GLY A 109 10.91 -2.40 -9.73
C GLY A 109 10.70 -2.07 -8.25
N ALA A 110 10.49 -3.10 -7.43
CA ALA A 110 10.23 -2.94 -6.01
C ALA A 110 11.38 -2.22 -5.29
N VAL A 111 11.00 -1.19 -4.51
CA VAL A 111 11.89 -0.41 -3.66
C VAL A 111 11.43 -0.55 -2.21
N GLN A 112 12.40 -0.51 -1.30
CA GLN A 112 12.12 -0.62 0.13
C GLN A 112 11.54 0.68 0.65
N VAL A 113 10.39 0.60 1.32
CA VAL A 113 9.75 1.74 1.98
C VAL A 113 10.61 2.19 3.14
N ARG A 114 10.68 3.50 3.37
CA ARG A 114 11.53 4.09 4.41
C ARG A 114 10.70 4.86 5.42
N LYS A 115 11.11 4.80 6.69
CA LYS A 115 10.57 5.65 7.77
C LYS A 115 11.21 7.03 7.81
N ASN A 116 12.40 7.18 7.21
CA ASN A 116 13.12 8.45 7.05
C ASN A 116 14.08 8.36 5.85
N SER A 117 14.97 9.33 5.64
CA SER A 117 15.83 9.39 4.45
C SER A 117 16.73 8.16 4.26
N THR A 118 17.14 7.47 5.33
CA THR A 118 18.13 6.39 5.29
C THR A 118 17.64 5.06 5.84
N THR A 119 16.59 5.06 6.65
CA THR A 119 16.19 3.87 7.41
C THR A 119 14.94 3.23 6.82
N PRO A 120 14.98 1.93 6.50
CA PRO A 120 13.79 1.19 6.13
C PRO A 120 12.67 1.24 7.16
N LEU A 121 11.43 1.09 6.69
CA LEU A 121 10.32 0.72 7.54
C LEU A 121 10.40 -0.80 7.77
N ASP A 122 10.58 -1.20 9.03
CA ASP A 122 10.68 -2.58 9.49
C ASP A 122 9.54 -2.94 10.44
N ASN A 123 9.47 -4.21 10.85
CA ASN A 123 8.43 -4.73 11.75
C ASN A 123 7.00 -4.48 11.22
N VAL A 124 6.84 -4.44 9.90
CA VAL A 124 5.55 -4.27 9.24
C VAL A 124 4.76 -5.57 9.31
N THR A 125 3.56 -5.50 9.85
CA THR A 125 2.67 -6.66 10.08
C THR A 125 1.50 -6.71 9.10
N SER A 126 1.06 -5.55 8.60
CA SER A 126 0.12 -5.47 7.49
C SER A 126 0.31 -4.20 6.68
N VAL A 127 -0.13 -4.24 5.42
CA VAL A 127 -0.15 -3.08 4.50
C VAL A 127 -1.49 -3.04 3.78
N SER A 128 -2.00 -1.84 3.54
CA SER A 128 -3.19 -1.61 2.72
C SER A 128 -2.99 -0.41 1.82
N VAL A 129 -3.41 -0.53 0.56
CA VAL A 129 -3.08 0.41 -0.51
C VAL A 129 -4.35 1.10 -1.01
N GLY A 130 -4.41 2.43 -0.88
CA GLY A 130 -5.52 3.26 -1.37
C GLY A 130 -5.36 3.63 -2.84
N MET A 131 -6.03 4.71 -3.29
CA MET A 131 -5.75 5.26 -4.63
C MET A 131 -4.33 5.83 -4.70
N GLN A 132 -4.02 6.84 -3.89
CA GLN A 132 -2.75 7.58 -3.98
C GLN A 132 -2.02 7.66 -2.65
N TYR A 133 -2.29 6.72 -1.77
CA TYR A 133 -1.69 6.65 -0.45
C TYR A 133 -1.61 5.19 0.00
N THR A 134 -0.77 4.95 1.00
CA THR A 134 -0.54 3.63 1.56
C THR A 134 -0.49 3.75 3.06
N CYS A 135 -1.06 2.78 3.77
CA CYS A 135 -0.93 2.66 5.21
C CYS A 135 -0.37 1.28 5.59
N ALA A 136 0.44 1.25 6.63
CA ALA A 136 1.07 0.05 7.16
C ALA A 136 0.93 -0.01 8.69
N LEU A 137 0.68 -1.20 9.23
CA LEU A 137 0.66 -1.46 10.66
C LEU A 137 2.03 -1.95 11.13
N VAL A 138 2.63 -1.20 12.06
CA VAL A 138 3.95 -1.47 12.63
C VAL A 138 3.84 -1.46 14.15
N SER A 139 3.98 -2.62 14.78
CA SER A 139 4.00 -2.75 16.24
C SER A 139 2.86 -1.99 16.95
N GLY A 140 1.63 -2.11 16.43
CA GLY A 140 0.44 -1.45 17.01
C GLY A 140 0.26 0.02 16.66
N GLN A 141 1.09 0.58 15.77
CA GLN A 141 0.99 1.94 15.25
C GLN A 141 0.77 1.94 13.74
N ILE A 142 0.01 2.93 13.25
CA ILE A 142 -0.25 3.09 11.82
C ILE A 142 0.72 4.11 11.25
N TYR A 143 1.37 3.72 10.16
CA TYR A 143 2.17 4.60 9.34
C TYR A 143 1.46 4.80 8.01
N CYS A 144 1.13 6.03 7.65
CA CYS A 144 0.53 6.34 6.35
C CYS A 144 1.40 7.35 5.59
N TRP A 145 1.41 7.25 4.26
CA TRP A 145 2.10 8.19 3.38
C TRP A 145 1.41 8.34 2.03
N GLY A 146 1.79 9.37 1.28
CA GLY A 146 1.20 9.74 -0.01
C GLY A 146 0.19 10.88 0.10
N TYR A 147 -0.76 10.88 -0.81
CA TYR A 147 -1.80 11.89 -0.96
C TYR A 147 -2.85 11.84 0.15
N SER A 148 -3.22 13.00 0.68
CA SER A 148 -4.14 13.06 1.82
C SER A 148 -4.95 14.37 1.84
N LEU A 149 -5.70 14.67 0.77
CA LEU A 149 -6.51 15.90 0.73
C LEU A 149 -7.68 15.89 1.72
N TYR A 150 -8.28 14.73 1.95
CA TYR A 150 -9.41 14.56 2.86
C TYR A 150 -8.96 14.07 4.24
N GLY A 151 -7.65 13.92 4.43
CA GLY A 151 -7.05 13.46 5.67
C GLY A 151 -6.88 11.96 5.77
N GLU A 152 -6.88 11.23 4.66
CA GLU A 152 -6.76 9.76 4.56
C GLU A 152 -5.58 9.16 5.35
N THR A 153 -4.47 9.90 5.43
CA THR A 153 -3.27 9.52 6.20
C THR A 153 -3.35 9.89 7.69
N GLY A 154 -4.46 10.50 8.11
CA GLY A 154 -4.66 11.12 9.42
C GLY A 154 -4.04 12.51 9.56
N ARG A 155 -3.66 13.13 8.44
CA ARG A 155 -3.19 14.52 8.31
C ARG A 155 -3.64 15.07 6.96
N ILE A 156 -3.92 16.37 6.87
CA ILE A 156 -4.26 17.01 5.58
C ILE A 156 -2.97 17.38 4.84
N GLY A 157 -2.93 17.11 3.53
CA GLY A 157 -1.86 17.52 2.61
C GLY A 157 -1.14 16.35 1.95
N ILE A 158 0.07 16.59 1.44
CA ILE A 158 0.96 15.53 0.98
C ILE A 158 1.91 15.22 2.13
N SER A 159 1.68 14.08 2.77
CA SER A 159 2.60 13.56 3.77
C SER A 159 3.94 13.31 3.10
N THR A 160 5.02 13.69 3.77
CA THR A 160 6.41 13.57 3.29
C THR A 160 6.60 12.24 2.57
N TYR A 161 7.42 12.17 1.53
CA TYR A 161 7.70 10.98 0.68
C TYR A 161 8.22 9.72 1.43
N ALA A 162 8.05 9.63 2.75
CA ALA A 162 8.37 8.56 3.69
C ALA A 162 7.16 8.27 4.62
N ALA A 163 7.13 7.08 5.21
CA ALA A 163 6.07 6.65 6.11
C ALA A 163 6.05 7.46 7.42
N ILE A 164 4.91 8.07 7.79
CA ILE A 164 4.76 8.86 9.02
C ILE A 164 3.70 8.24 9.94
N VAL A 165 3.94 8.27 11.25
CA VAL A 165 2.95 7.86 12.25
C VAL A 165 1.70 8.75 12.15
N THR A 166 0.55 8.12 11.96
CA THR A 166 -0.75 8.77 12.04
C THR A 166 -1.02 9.17 13.49
N ASN A 167 -0.80 10.45 13.80
CA ASN A 167 -1.00 11.03 15.13
C ASN A 167 -2.04 12.15 15.06
N ASN A 168 -3.13 11.98 15.80
CA ASN A 168 -4.21 12.95 15.94
C ASN A 168 -4.04 13.82 17.20
N GLY A 169 -2.87 14.47 17.36
CA GLY A 169 -2.58 15.29 18.54
C GLY A 169 -2.43 14.54 19.87
N SER A 170 -2.59 13.21 19.87
CA SER A 170 -2.33 12.28 20.99
C SER A 170 -1.93 10.90 20.43
N THR A 171 -1.41 10.01 21.30
CA THR A 171 -0.95 8.66 20.90
C THR A 171 -2.15 7.80 20.46
N PHE A 172 -2.23 7.48 19.15
CA PHE A 172 -3.20 6.54 18.58
C PHE A 172 -2.53 5.20 18.31
N ASP A 173 -2.31 4.44 19.38
CA ASP A 173 -1.63 3.14 19.42
C ASP A 173 -2.59 1.97 19.72
N GLY A 174 -2.04 0.77 19.91
CA GLY A 174 -2.81 -0.43 20.26
C GLY A 174 -3.70 -0.90 19.11
N ILE A 175 -3.31 -0.60 17.88
CA ILE A 175 -4.05 -0.98 16.67
C ILE A 175 -3.77 -2.45 16.36
N SER A 176 -4.82 -3.22 16.15
CA SER A 176 -4.71 -4.64 15.75
C SER A 176 -4.90 -4.85 14.25
N GLU A 177 -5.56 -3.93 13.57
CA GLU A 177 -5.82 -4.01 12.13
C GLU A 177 -5.96 -2.61 11.53
N VAL A 178 -5.51 -2.45 10.28
CA VAL A 178 -5.76 -1.28 9.45
C VAL A 178 -6.35 -1.76 8.12
N SER A 179 -7.37 -1.06 7.66
CA SER A 179 -7.99 -1.27 6.35
C SER A 179 -8.09 0.07 5.64
N VAL A 180 -7.76 0.07 4.35
CA VAL A 180 -7.72 1.27 3.52
C VAL A 180 -8.71 1.09 2.38
N GLY A 181 -9.67 2.02 2.31
CA GLY A 181 -10.51 2.22 1.14
C GLY A 181 -9.86 3.21 0.16
N ALA A 182 -10.56 3.47 -0.96
CA ALA A 182 -10.05 4.36 -2.00
C ALA A 182 -9.57 5.74 -1.49
N ARG A 183 -10.32 6.32 -0.53
CA ARG A 183 -10.07 7.66 0.05
C ARG A 183 -10.40 7.76 1.54
N HIS A 184 -10.40 6.65 2.28
CA HIS A 184 -10.60 6.65 3.73
C HIS A 184 -9.87 5.47 4.38
N THR A 185 -9.49 5.63 5.63
CA THR A 185 -8.78 4.61 6.41
C THR A 185 -9.60 4.26 7.64
N CYS A 186 -9.65 2.98 7.97
CA CYS A 186 -10.23 2.49 9.21
C CYS A 186 -9.22 1.65 9.99
N ALA A 187 -9.35 1.64 11.30
CA ALA A 187 -8.50 0.90 12.21
C ALA A 187 -9.33 0.21 13.30
N LEU A 188 -8.92 -1.02 13.65
CA LEU A 188 -9.45 -1.73 14.80
C LEU A 188 -8.58 -1.44 16.03
N LYS A 189 -9.17 -0.82 17.05
CA LYS A 189 -8.52 -0.52 18.33
C LYS A 189 -9.39 -1.04 19.47
N SER A 190 -8.87 -2.03 20.21
CA SER A 190 -9.55 -2.59 21.39
C SER A 190 -11.02 -2.97 21.11
N GLY A 191 -11.27 -3.63 19.97
CA GLY A 191 -12.60 -4.06 19.55
C GLY A 191 -13.51 -2.97 18.96
N ASN A 192 -13.06 -1.71 18.91
CA ASN A 192 -13.81 -0.60 18.31
C ASN A 192 -13.22 -0.22 16.94
N VAL A 193 -14.09 0.10 15.99
CA VAL A 193 -13.68 0.59 14.67
C VAL A 193 -13.59 2.12 14.70
N TRP A 194 -12.49 2.64 14.17
CA TRP A 194 -12.27 4.06 14.01
C TRP A 194 -11.93 4.36 12.56
N CYS A 195 -12.64 5.29 11.93
CA CYS A 195 -12.44 5.65 10.53
C CYS A 195 -12.11 7.14 10.38
N TRP A 196 -11.41 7.50 9.31
CA TRP A 196 -11.07 8.88 8.96
C TRP A 196 -10.78 9.02 7.45
N GLY A 197 -10.76 10.25 6.94
CA GLY A 197 -10.57 10.58 5.52
C GLY A 197 -11.82 11.16 4.89
N PHE A 198 -12.03 10.84 3.61
CA PHE A 198 -13.20 11.26 2.84
C PHE A 198 -14.48 10.65 3.41
N ASP A 199 -15.54 11.45 3.55
CA ASP A 199 -16.85 11.03 4.08
C ASP A 199 -18.05 11.46 3.21
N GLY A 200 -17.81 11.83 1.95
CA GLY A 200 -18.88 12.33 1.08
C GLY A 200 -20.00 11.33 0.77
N GLN A 201 -19.94 10.09 1.26
CA GLN A 201 -20.96 9.04 1.14
C GLN A 201 -21.28 8.37 2.50
N GLY A 202 -20.79 8.90 3.62
CA GLY A 202 -21.03 8.36 4.97
C GLY A 202 -20.16 7.15 5.32
N GLN A 203 -19.09 6.92 4.57
CA GLN A 203 -18.16 5.80 4.78
C GLN A 203 -17.41 5.85 6.12
N LEU A 204 -17.44 6.97 6.86
CA LEU A 204 -16.92 7.02 8.22
C LEU A 204 -17.89 6.45 9.26
N GLY A 205 -19.18 6.31 8.94
CA GLY A 205 -20.17 5.62 9.78
C GLY A 205 -20.32 6.22 11.18
N ASN A 206 -20.14 7.53 11.34
CA ASN A 206 -20.04 8.20 12.65
C ASN A 206 -21.27 9.06 13.02
N ASP A 207 -22.39 8.90 12.30
CA ASP A 207 -23.66 9.63 12.51
C ASP A 207 -23.51 11.16 12.40
N ASP A 208 -22.61 11.62 11.51
CA ASP A 208 -22.34 13.04 11.23
C ASP A 208 -22.80 13.41 9.80
N VAL A 209 -22.80 14.70 9.47
CA VAL A 209 -23.30 15.27 8.20
C VAL A 209 -22.31 15.14 7.02
N PHE A 210 -21.82 13.93 6.72
CA PHE A 210 -20.93 13.63 5.57
C PHE A 210 -19.69 14.53 5.48
N ILE A 211 -19.04 14.79 6.63
CA ILE A 211 -17.89 15.70 6.72
C ILE A 211 -16.60 14.87 6.68
N ASN A 212 -15.65 15.26 5.83
CA ASN A 212 -14.33 14.65 5.82
C ASN A 212 -13.60 14.90 7.14
N ILE A 213 -13.05 13.86 7.76
CA ILE A 213 -12.40 13.98 9.07
C ILE A 213 -10.98 13.46 8.97
N ALA A 214 -9.98 14.33 9.16
CA ALA A 214 -8.57 13.95 9.11
C ALA A 214 -8.07 13.24 10.38
N ARG A 215 -8.97 12.80 11.25
CA ARG A 215 -8.66 12.14 12.51
C ARG A 215 -9.58 10.95 12.76
N PRO A 216 -9.10 9.90 13.44
CA PRO A 216 -9.94 8.76 13.77
C PRO A 216 -11.19 9.18 14.53
N VAL A 217 -12.35 8.83 14.00
CA VAL A 217 -13.64 8.93 14.68
C VAL A 217 -14.21 7.53 14.85
N MET A 218 -14.82 7.30 16.00
CA MET A 218 -15.43 6.01 16.30
C MET A 218 -16.67 5.81 15.41
N VAL A 219 -16.76 4.64 14.79
CA VAL A 219 -17.96 4.20 14.07
C VAL A 219 -19.08 3.96 15.07
N LYS A 220 -20.29 4.39 14.75
CA LYS A 220 -21.47 4.27 15.60
C LYS A 220 -22.45 3.22 15.07
N LYS A 221 -23.31 2.76 15.97
CA LYS A 221 -24.43 1.86 15.70
C LYS A 221 -25.71 2.63 15.42
#